data_AF-A0A062TYT5-F1
#
_entry.id   AF-A0A062TYT5-F1
#
_cell.length_a   1.000
_cell.length_b   1.000
_cell.length_c   1.000
_cell.angle_alpha   90.00
_cell.angle_beta   90.00
_cell.angle_gamma   90.00
#
_symmetry.space_group_name_H-M   'P 1'
#
loop_
_entity.id
_entity.type
_entity.pdbx_description
1 polymer ?
#
loop_
_entity_poly.entity_id
_entity_poly.type
_entity_poly.pdbx_seq_one_letter_code
_entity_poly.pdbx_strand_id
1 'polypeptide(L)'
;MGGETLAFVEAFPRFLLWTGAAGIMLVIASTIYVLLTPWKELALVKKGNSSAGLALAGAIAGLAIPIASCLASSVTLMDLAIWGIVSLLIQLIVYRLVDVILTDIPKRIEQEEAGAAIVLIAAKLSSALILAAGLWDPALQRF
;
A
#
# COMPACT_ATOMS: atom_id res chain seq x y z
N MET A 1 10.71 -38.81 9.35
CA MET A 1 10.28 -37.40 9.38
C MET A 1 8.80 -37.40 9.70
N GLY A 2 8.38 -36.72 10.76
CA GLY A 2 6.97 -36.67 11.17
C GLY A 2 6.12 -35.89 10.16
N GLY A 3 4.81 -36.15 10.13
CA GLY A 3 3.89 -35.52 9.17
C GLY A 3 3.95 -33.99 9.19
N GLU A 4 4.21 -33.40 10.37
CA GLU A 4 4.40 -31.96 10.55
C GLU A 4 5.59 -31.38 9.78
N THR A 5 6.70 -32.12 9.67
CA THR A 5 7.90 -31.64 8.96
C THR A 5 7.69 -31.62 7.44
N LEU A 6 6.95 -32.58 6.91
CA LEU A 6 6.61 -32.65 5.49
C LEU A 6 5.65 -31.53 5.10
N ALA A 7 4.61 -31.28 5.91
CA ALA A 7 3.68 -30.18 5.70
C ALA A 7 4.37 -28.81 5.68
N PHE A 8 5.35 -28.59 6.56
CA PHE A 8 6.15 -27.37 6.56
C PHE A 8 6.98 -27.21 5.28
N VAL A 9 7.70 -28.26 4.86
CA VAL A 9 8.56 -28.23 3.67
C VAL A 9 7.77 -27.95 2.40
N GLU A 10 6.52 -28.41 2.31
CA GLU A 10 5.64 -28.13 1.17
C GLU A 10 5.00 -26.72 1.23
N ALA A 11 4.60 -26.27 2.41
CA ALA A 11 3.91 -24.99 2.58
C ALA A 11 4.87 -23.79 2.53
N PHE A 12 6.10 -23.94 3.00
CA PHE A 12 7.05 -22.83 3.15
C PHE A 12 7.45 -22.17 1.81
N PRO A 13 7.80 -22.91 0.74
CA PRO A 13 8.07 -22.32 -0.57
C PRO A 13 6.86 -21.57 -1.14
N ARG A 14 5.65 -22.10 -0.92
CA ARG A 14 4.41 -21.43 -1.32
C ARG A 14 4.23 -20.11 -0.56
N PHE A 15 4.40 -20.12 0.76
CA PHE A 15 4.35 -18.91 1.57
C PHE A 15 5.32 -17.83 1.06
N LEU A 16 6.58 -18.19 0.82
CA LEU A 16 7.60 -17.27 0.30
C LEU A 16 7.24 -16.70 -1.08
N LEU A 17 6.73 -17.55 -1.98
CA LEU A 17 6.36 -17.12 -3.32
C LEU A 17 5.21 -16.10 -3.30
N TRP A 18 4.17 -16.37 -2.51
CA TRP A 18 2.99 -15.52 -2.42
C TRP A 18 3.27 -14.20 -1.69
N THR A 19 3.93 -14.27 -0.53
CA THR A 19 4.33 -13.06 0.21
C THR A 19 5.40 -12.25 -0.52
N GLY A 20 6.32 -12.92 -1.21
CA GLY A 20 7.34 -12.29 -2.05
C GLY A 20 6.72 -11.54 -3.23
N ALA A 21 5.73 -12.14 -3.91
CA ALA A 21 5.00 -11.47 -4.99
C ALA A 21 4.31 -10.19 -4.49
N ALA A 22 3.58 -10.26 -3.38
CA ALA A 22 2.95 -9.09 -2.75
C ALA A 22 4.00 -8.02 -2.33
N GLY A 23 5.15 -8.45 -1.80
CA GLY A 23 6.25 -7.57 -1.44
C GLY A 23 6.84 -6.83 -2.64
N ILE A 24 7.05 -7.51 -3.77
CA ILE A 24 7.50 -6.90 -5.02
C ILE A 24 6.49 -5.86 -5.50
N MET A 25 5.19 -6.18 -5.45
CA MET A 25 4.13 -5.24 -5.81
C MET A 25 4.17 -3.99 -4.93
N LEU A 26 4.39 -4.14 -3.62
CA LEU A 26 4.50 -3.01 -2.71
C LEU A 26 5.71 -2.11 -3.04
N VAL A 27 6.86 -2.71 -3.35
CA VAL A 27 8.07 -1.95 -3.75
C VAL A 27 7.82 -1.17 -5.04
N ILE A 28 7.21 -1.81 -6.04
CA ILE A 28 6.84 -1.17 -7.31
C ILE A 28 5.85 -0.03 -7.07
N ALA A 29 4.77 -0.29 -6.33
CA ALA A 29 3.75 0.70 -6.01
C ALA A 29 4.31 1.91 -5.25
N SER A 30 5.15 1.66 -4.25
CA SER A 30 5.81 2.72 -3.47
C SER A 30 6.74 3.56 -4.33
N THR A 31 7.47 2.91 -5.25
CA THR A 31 8.34 3.60 -6.22
C THR A 31 7.51 4.47 -7.18
N ILE A 32 6.43 3.92 -7.74
CA ILE A 32 5.51 4.66 -8.61
C ILE A 32 4.89 5.84 -7.86
N TYR A 33 4.42 5.63 -6.63
CA TYR A 33 3.88 6.68 -5.78
C TYR A 33 4.87 7.84 -5.66
N VAL A 34 6.09 7.57 -5.17
CA VAL A 34 7.15 8.57 -5.01
C VAL A 34 7.47 9.33 -6.30
N LEU A 35 7.41 8.68 -7.46
CA LEU A 35 7.67 9.31 -8.76
C LEU A 35 6.49 10.17 -9.25
N LEU A 36 5.26 9.78 -8.89
CA LEU A 36 4.04 10.50 -9.25
C LEU A 36 3.72 11.66 -8.30
N THR A 37 4.21 11.64 -7.06
CA THR A 37 3.98 12.74 -6.11
C THR A 37 4.81 13.96 -6.52
N PRO A 38 4.19 15.14 -6.74
CA PRO A 38 4.89 16.30 -7.27
C PRO A 38 5.86 16.93 -6.26
N TRP A 39 5.61 16.78 -4.96
CA TRP A 39 6.53 17.24 -3.92
C TRP A 39 7.50 16.11 -3.53
N LYS A 40 8.79 16.47 -3.40
CA LYS A 40 9.89 15.52 -3.23
C LYS A 40 9.98 15.01 -1.78
N GLU A 41 9.03 14.18 -1.35
CA GLU A 41 8.97 13.63 0.02
C GLU A 41 10.31 13.02 0.44
N LEU A 42 10.92 12.18 -0.41
CA LEU A 42 12.25 11.61 -0.14
C LEU A 42 13.35 12.68 0.04
N ALA A 43 13.28 13.80 -0.68
CA ALA A 43 14.25 14.87 -0.50
C ALA A 43 14.03 15.61 0.81
N LEU A 44 12.78 15.78 1.25
CA LEU A 44 12.43 16.36 2.54
C LEU A 44 12.87 15.46 3.70
N VAL A 45 12.64 14.14 3.58
CA VAL A 45 13.14 13.14 4.55
C VAL A 45 14.66 13.19 4.67
N LYS A 46 15.37 13.26 3.53
CA LYS A 46 16.84 13.41 3.52
C LYS A 46 17.33 14.73 4.14
N LYS A 47 16.49 15.75 4.17
CA LYS A 47 16.76 17.04 4.84
C LYS A 47 16.38 17.04 6.33
N GLY A 48 15.90 15.92 6.87
CA GLY A 48 15.53 15.79 8.28
C GLY A 48 14.09 16.17 8.61
N ASN A 49 13.24 16.43 7.61
CA ASN A 49 11.84 16.78 7.86
C ASN A 49 11.06 15.53 8.34
N SER A 50 10.72 15.52 9.62
CA SER A 50 10.05 14.38 10.27
C SER A 50 8.63 14.17 9.75
N SER A 51 7.92 15.26 9.46
CA SER A 51 6.53 15.25 8.97
C SER A 51 6.42 14.65 7.57
N ALA A 52 7.41 14.89 6.69
CA ALA A 52 7.50 14.25 5.38
C ALA A 52 7.78 12.74 5.51
N GLY A 53 8.61 12.34 6.48
CA GLY A 53 8.87 10.94 6.77
C GLY A 53 7.62 10.22 7.26
N LEU A 54 6.86 10.87 8.14
CA LEU A 54 5.58 10.37 8.64
C LEU A 54 4.57 10.19 7.49
N ALA A 55 4.42 11.19 6.63
CA ALA A 55 3.52 11.14 5.47
C ALA A 55 3.88 10.01 4.50
N LEU A 56 5.17 9.88 4.16
CA LEU A 56 5.67 8.81 3.28
C LEU A 56 5.44 7.42 3.90
N ALA A 57 5.70 7.26 5.19
CA ALA A 57 5.46 6.01 5.90
C ALA A 57 3.97 5.62 5.86
N GLY A 58 3.07 6.57 6.11
CA GLY A 58 1.64 6.33 6.02
C GLY A 58 1.15 6.02 4.60
N ALA A 59 1.74 6.65 3.57
CA ALA A 59 1.42 6.35 2.19
C ALA A 59 1.83 4.91 1.80
N ILE A 60 3.03 4.47 2.18
CA ILE A 60 3.52 3.10 1.96
C ILE A 60 2.64 2.09 2.71
N ALA A 61 2.32 2.37 3.99
CA ALA A 61 1.43 1.53 4.77
C ALA A 61 0.05 1.41 4.11
N GLY A 62 -0.52 2.52 3.62
CA GLY A 62 -1.81 2.51 2.94
C GLY A 62 -1.79 1.79 1.59
N LEU A 63 -0.66 1.73 0.88
CA LEU A 63 -0.54 0.91 -0.33
C LEU A 63 -0.47 -0.59 0.00
N ALA A 64 0.11 -0.95 1.15
CA ALA A 64 0.22 -2.33 1.58
C ALA A 64 -1.14 -2.96 1.95
N ILE A 65 -2.08 -2.16 2.47
CA ILE A 65 -3.41 -2.61 2.92
C ILE A 65 -4.21 -3.32 1.81
N PRO A 66 -4.47 -2.71 0.63
CA PRO A 66 -5.22 -3.37 -0.44
C PRO A 66 -4.45 -4.56 -1.04
N ILE A 67 -3.11 -4.50 -1.11
CA ILE A 67 -2.30 -5.66 -1.53
C ILE A 67 -2.50 -6.83 -0.56
N ALA A 68 -2.48 -6.57 0.75
CA ALA A 68 -2.67 -7.59 1.77
C ALA A 68 -4.07 -8.23 1.67
N SER A 69 -5.10 -7.44 1.37
CA SER A 69 -6.45 -7.98 1.11
C SER A 69 -6.50 -8.86 -0.14
N CYS A 70 -5.86 -8.45 -1.25
CA CYS A 70 -5.74 -9.30 -2.43
C CYS A 70 -5.01 -10.60 -2.08
N LEU A 71 -3.88 -10.52 -1.37
CA LEU A 71 -3.11 -11.69 -0.94
C LEU A 71 -3.96 -12.66 -0.11
N ALA A 72 -4.80 -12.15 0.77
CA ALA A 72 -5.67 -12.95 1.63
C ALA A 72 -6.88 -13.57 0.90
N SER A 73 -7.33 -12.97 -0.21
CA SER A 73 -8.53 -13.39 -0.96
C SER A 73 -8.24 -14.12 -2.27
N SER A 74 -7.00 -14.10 -2.75
CA SER A 74 -6.66 -14.66 -4.07
C SER A 74 -6.52 -16.17 -4.05
N VAL A 75 -7.02 -16.82 -5.11
CA VAL A 75 -6.93 -18.29 -5.29
C VAL A 75 -5.71 -18.69 -6.11
N THR A 76 -5.24 -17.81 -7.01
CA THR A 76 -4.05 -18.03 -7.83
C THR A 76 -3.08 -16.85 -7.76
N LEU A 77 -1.81 -17.06 -8.15
CA LEU A 77 -0.83 -15.97 -8.25
C LEU A 77 -1.20 -14.96 -9.35
N MET A 78 -1.86 -15.41 -10.41
CA MET A 78 -2.35 -14.53 -11.47
C MET A 78 -3.47 -13.63 -10.95
N ASP A 79 -4.38 -14.20 -10.16
CA ASP A 79 -5.46 -13.46 -9.50
C ASP A 79 -4.91 -12.37 -8.58
N LEU A 80 -3.91 -12.72 -7.75
CA LEU A 80 -3.17 -11.77 -6.91
C LEU A 80 -2.55 -10.64 -7.74
N ALA A 81 -1.88 -10.97 -8.85
CA ALA A 81 -1.23 -9.99 -9.69
C ALA A 81 -2.23 -9.02 -10.33
N ILE A 82 -3.31 -9.54 -10.93
CA ILE A 82 -4.32 -8.72 -11.61
C ILE A 82 -5.04 -7.81 -10.61
N TRP A 83 -5.61 -8.39 -9.54
CA TRP A 83 -6.36 -7.60 -8.57
C TRP A 83 -5.48 -6.70 -7.72
N GLY A 84 -4.26 -7.12 -7.42
CA GLY A 84 -3.29 -6.24 -6.76
C GLY A 84 -2.91 -5.05 -7.65
N ILE A 85 -2.77 -5.22 -8.97
CA ILE A 85 -2.53 -4.08 -9.88
C ILE A 85 -3.76 -3.17 -9.91
N VAL A 86 -4.96 -3.74 -10.09
CA VAL A 86 -6.21 -2.98 -10.12
C VAL A 86 -6.41 -2.19 -8.83
N SER A 87 -6.20 -2.82 -7.67
CA SER A 87 -6.34 -2.15 -6.38
C SER A 87 -5.33 -1.04 -6.21
N LEU A 88 -4.08 -1.24 -6.62
CA LEU A 88 -3.04 -0.21 -6.57
C LEU A 88 -3.36 0.98 -7.48
N LEU A 89 -3.88 0.74 -8.68
CA LEU A 89 -4.31 1.83 -9.57
C LEU A 89 -5.43 2.66 -8.94
N ILE A 90 -6.45 2.00 -8.40
CA ILE A 90 -7.55 2.68 -7.70
C ILE A 90 -7.00 3.44 -6.48
N GLN A 91 -6.14 2.82 -5.69
CA GLN A 91 -5.56 3.43 -4.49
C GLN A 91 -4.74 4.69 -4.82
N LEU A 92 -3.95 4.66 -5.89
CA LEU A 92 -3.18 5.82 -6.35
C LEU A 92 -4.09 6.95 -6.85
N ILE A 93 -5.20 6.62 -7.53
CA ILE A 93 -6.21 7.61 -7.92
C ILE A 93 -6.84 8.24 -6.68
N VAL A 94 -7.20 7.43 -5.68
CA VAL A 94 -7.76 7.92 -4.41
C VAL A 94 -6.77 8.82 -3.69
N TYR A 95 -5.48 8.47 -3.64
CA TYR A 95 -4.46 9.34 -3.08
C TYR A 95 -4.41 10.70 -3.78
N ARG A 96 -4.49 10.72 -5.12
CA ARG A 96 -4.55 11.98 -5.87
C ARG A 96 -5.81 12.79 -5.55
N LEU A 97 -6.96 12.14 -5.35
CA LEU A 97 -8.18 12.85 -4.92
C LEU A 97 -8.01 13.44 -3.52
N VAL A 98 -7.46 12.69 -2.57
CA VAL A 98 -7.16 13.19 -1.22
C VAL A 98 -6.20 14.38 -1.28
N ASP A 99 -5.14 14.29 -2.09
CA ASP A 99 -4.15 15.35 -2.26
C ASP A 99 -4.78 16.62 -2.88
N VAL A 100 -5.74 16.48 -3.81
CA VAL A 100 -6.49 17.61 -4.41
C VAL A 100 -7.48 18.25 -3.43
N ILE A 101 -8.12 17.45 -2.57
CA ILE A 101 -9.02 17.96 -1.52
C ILE A 101 -8.22 18.70 -0.44
N LEU A 102 -7.01 18.22 -0.14
CA LEU A 102 -6.15 18.71 0.94
C LEU A 102 -5.02 19.61 0.41
N THR A 103 -5.37 20.64 -0.37
CA THR A 103 -4.45 21.45 -1.18
C THR A 103 -3.29 22.10 -0.40
N ASP A 104 -3.49 22.48 0.87
CA ASP A 104 -2.47 23.19 1.66
C ASP A 104 -1.51 22.26 2.42
N ILE A 105 -1.82 20.96 2.49
CA ILE A 105 -1.03 19.99 3.27
C ILE A 105 0.44 19.90 2.83
N PRO A 106 0.79 19.90 1.52
CA PRO A 106 2.18 19.77 1.11
C PRO A 106 3.08 20.87 1.66
N LYS A 107 2.62 22.12 1.62
CA LYS A 107 3.35 23.27 2.17
C LYS A 107 3.52 23.17 3.68
N ARG A 108 2.48 22.70 4.38
CA ARG A 108 2.52 22.52 5.85
C ARG A 108 3.47 21.38 6.25
N ILE A 109 3.50 20.30 5.47
CA ILE A 109 4.48 19.23 5.65
C ILE A 109 5.90 19.76 5.43
N GLU A 110 6.14 20.57 4.40
CA GLU A 110 7.45 21.21 4.17
C GLU A 110 7.89 22.09 5.35
N GLN A 111 6.94 22.71 6.05
CA GLN A 111 7.14 23.50 7.27
C GLN A 111 7.22 22.65 8.56
N GLU A 112 7.32 21.33 8.41
CA GLU A 112 7.44 20.36 9.50
C GLU A 112 6.21 20.27 10.43
N GLU A 113 5.03 20.67 9.94
CA GLU A 113 3.78 20.52 10.69
C GLU A 113 3.29 19.07 10.72
N ALA A 114 3.57 18.36 11.81
CA ALA A 114 3.17 16.97 11.98
C ALA A 114 1.64 16.77 11.90
N GLY A 115 0.86 17.74 12.37
CA GLY A 115 -0.60 17.68 12.31
C GLY A 115 -1.14 17.56 10.87
N ALA A 116 -0.51 18.22 9.91
CA ALA A 116 -0.88 18.13 8.50
C ALA A 116 -0.61 16.72 7.94
N ALA A 117 0.54 16.14 8.28
CA ALA A 117 0.89 14.77 7.90
C ALA A 117 -0.09 13.75 8.51
N ILE A 118 -0.44 13.90 9.79
CA ILE A 118 -1.36 12.98 10.49
C ILE A 118 -2.73 12.92 9.80
N VAL A 119 -3.31 14.07 9.43
CA VAL A 119 -4.62 14.13 8.75
C VAL A 119 -4.54 13.48 7.36
N LEU A 120 -3.46 13.77 6.61
CA LEU A 120 -3.24 13.16 5.30
C LEU A 120 -3.17 11.64 5.38
N ILE A 121 -2.41 11.13 6.35
CA ILE A 121 -2.24 9.70 6.60
C ILE A 121 -3.57 9.07 6.99
N ALA A 122 -4.33 9.70 7.90
CA ALA A 122 -5.62 9.19 8.32
C ALA A 122 -6.59 9.06 7.13
N ALA A 123 -6.65 10.05 6.23
CA ALA A 123 -7.47 9.99 5.03
C ALA A 123 -7.03 8.86 4.06
N LYS A 124 -5.72 8.76 3.81
CA LYS A 124 -5.13 7.74 2.94
C LYS A 124 -5.32 6.31 3.48
N LEU A 125 -5.11 6.11 4.78
CA LEU A 125 -5.32 4.80 5.43
C LEU A 125 -6.80 4.43 5.49
N SER A 126 -7.69 5.37 5.81
CA SER A 126 -9.13 5.09 5.90
C SER A 126 -9.68 4.64 4.55
N SER A 127 -9.29 5.30 3.47
CA SER A 127 -9.69 4.90 2.12
C SER A 127 -9.08 3.56 1.68
N ALA A 128 -7.83 3.30 2.06
CA ALA A 128 -7.18 2.01 1.82
C ALA A 128 -7.91 0.85 2.51
N LEU A 129 -8.37 1.06 3.76
CA LEU A 129 -9.15 0.07 4.50
C LEU A 129 -10.49 -0.23 3.82
N ILE A 130 -11.17 0.80 3.31
CA ILE A 130 -12.43 0.64 2.57
C ILE A 130 -12.19 -0.16 1.28
N LEU A 131 -11.15 0.19 0.51
CA LEU A 131 -10.80 -0.54 -0.71
C LEU A 131 -10.45 -1.99 -0.39
N ALA A 132 -9.64 -2.23 0.64
CA ALA A 132 -9.29 -3.57 1.10
C ALA A 132 -10.53 -4.39 1.48
N ALA A 133 -11.50 -3.81 2.18
CA ALA A 133 -12.74 -4.50 2.53
C ALA A 133 -13.54 -4.89 1.27
N GLY A 134 -13.66 -3.97 0.30
CA GLY A 134 -14.33 -4.25 -0.97
C GLY A 134 -13.62 -5.34 -1.78
N LEU A 135 -12.28 -5.43 -1.69
CA LEU A 135 -11.54 -6.48 -2.36
C LEU A 135 -11.72 -7.86 -1.70
N TRP A 136 -12.18 -7.93 -0.45
CA TRP A 136 -12.37 -9.21 0.21
C TRP A 136 -13.72 -9.86 -0.16
N ASP A 137 -14.62 -9.14 -0.83
CA ASP A 137 -15.97 -9.62 -1.12
C ASP A 137 -15.96 -10.88 -2.01
N PRO A 138 -16.44 -12.03 -1.49
CA PRO A 138 -16.46 -13.29 -2.24
C PRO A 138 -17.41 -13.26 -3.44
N ALA A 139 -18.32 -12.29 -3.54
CA ALA A 139 -19.19 -12.11 -4.70
C ALA A 139 -18.45 -11.64 -5.96
N LEU A 140 -17.21 -11.12 -5.84
CA LEU A 140 -16.40 -10.71 -6.98
C LEU A 140 -15.99 -11.86 -7.92
N GLN A 141 -16.27 -13.13 -7.55
CA GLN A 141 -15.96 -14.34 -8.35
C GLN A 141 -14.58 -14.25 -9.02
N ARG A 142 -13.57 -13.95 -8.20
CA ARG A 142 -12.18 -13.85 -8.64
C ARG A 142 -11.71 -15.21 -9.16
N PHE A 143 -11.04 -15.20 -10.31
CA PHE A 143 -10.80 -16.37 -11.14
C PHE A 143 -9.61 -17.21 -10.66
#